data_AF-A0A0W7X8K8-F1
#
_entry.id   AF-A0A0W7X8K8-F1
#
_cell.length_a   1.000
_cell.length_b   1.000
_cell.length_c   1.000
_cell.angle_alpha   90.00
_cell.angle_beta   90.00
_cell.angle_gamma   90.00
#
_symmetry.space_group_name_H-M   'P 1'
#
loop_
_entity.id
_entity.type
_entity.pdbx_description
1 polymer ?
#
loop_
_entity_poly.entity_id
_entity_poly.type
_entity_poly.pdbx_seq_one_letter_code
_entity_poly.pdbx_strand_id
1 'polypeptide(L)'
;MSLPEGTVEKTVTSADHVHTAATVRRRQRTFVPPSELHPHRPTTADTTLLDQLFYATVDECTDPDCRPLLLDRVAVDAGATRKLVEWACHIASEMYCELPAELVDEDKAATTVFHPSPFFCRLAAQYQNPGPTFTTLFATYDTAQRRQVADNAVALVDGFQVWWTDFLFQ
;
A
#
# COMPACT_ATOMS: atom_id res chain seq x y z
N MET A 1 -32.72 -5.95 57.81
CA MET A 1 -32.00 -4.96 56.99
C MET A 1 -30.70 -5.60 56.52
N SER A 2 -30.35 -5.29 55.27
CA SER A 2 -29.06 -5.46 54.57
C SER A 2 -29.07 -6.45 53.42
N LEU A 3 -28.71 -5.86 52.27
CA LEU A 3 -28.88 -6.25 50.87
C LEU A 3 -27.83 -7.29 50.41
N PRO A 4 -28.05 -7.99 49.28
CA PRO A 4 -27.00 -8.72 48.60
C PRO A 4 -26.18 -7.76 47.72
N GLU A 5 -24.89 -7.61 48.02
CA GLU A 5 -23.94 -6.90 47.16
C GLU A 5 -22.92 -7.88 46.62
N GLY A 6 -22.85 -7.95 45.29
CA GLY A 6 -21.94 -8.77 44.52
C GLY A 6 -22.30 -8.74 43.05
N THR A 7 -22.69 -7.57 42.55
CA THR A 7 -22.98 -7.34 41.15
C THR A 7 -21.70 -7.57 40.34
N VAL A 8 -21.82 -8.42 39.34
CA VAL A 8 -20.81 -8.71 38.32
C VAL A 8 -20.48 -7.41 37.60
N GLU A 9 -19.38 -6.75 37.96
CA GLU A 9 -18.76 -5.74 37.11
C GLU A 9 -18.00 -6.46 36.00
N LYS A 10 -18.75 -6.85 34.96
CA LYS A 10 -18.18 -7.10 33.65
C LYS A 10 -17.84 -5.74 33.06
N THR A 11 -16.65 -5.24 33.34
CA THR A 11 -16.04 -4.14 32.59
C THR A 11 -15.78 -4.66 31.18
N VAL A 12 -16.80 -4.59 30.33
CA VAL A 12 -16.63 -4.62 28.89
C VAL A 12 -15.97 -3.31 28.54
N THR A 13 -14.65 -3.33 28.42
CA THR A 13 -13.87 -2.26 27.79
C THR A 13 -14.28 -2.20 26.32
N SER A 14 -15.41 -1.52 26.07
CA SER A 14 -15.92 -1.22 24.74
C SER A 14 -15.04 -0.13 24.12
N ALA A 15 -13.86 -0.51 23.64
CA ALA A 15 -12.99 0.34 22.85
C ALA A 15 -12.77 -0.17 21.41
N ASP A 16 -13.33 -1.34 21.04
CA ASP A 16 -12.95 -2.03 19.78
C ASP A 16 -13.94 -1.90 18.62
N HIS A 17 -15.10 -1.24 18.78
CA HIS A 17 -16.14 -1.29 17.74
C HIS A 17 -16.33 -0.01 16.92
N VAL A 18 -15.77 1.12 17.36
CA VAL A 18 -15.90 2.39 16.61
C VAL A 18 -14.97 2.41 15.39
N HIS A 19 -13.80 1.77 15.49
CA HIS A 19 -12.82 1.72 14.41
C HIS A 19 -13.23 0.77 13.28
N THR A 20 -13.80 -0.40 13.61
CA THR A 20 -14.28 -1.37 12.60
C THR A 20 -15.44 -0.81 11.79
N ALA A 21 -16.36 -0.07 12.41
CA ALA A 21 -17.49 0.53 11.69
C ALA A 21 -17.06 1.67 10.76
N ALA A 22 -16.02 2.42 11.12
CA ALA A 22 -15.46 3.50 10.30
C ALA A 22 -14.67 2.96 9.09
N THR A 23 -13.86 1.90 9.27
CA THR A 23 -13.18 1.22 8.16
C THR A 23 -14.18 0.52 7.23
N VAL A 24 -15.21 -0.13 7.78
CA VAL A 24 -16.29 -0.75 6.99
C VAL A 24 -17.10 0.30 6.20
N ARG A 25 -17.43 1.47 6.76
CA ARG A 25 -18.09 2.56 6.01
C ARG A 25 -17.17 3.26 5.01
N ARG A 26 -15.87 3.43 5.30
CA ARG A 26 -14.91 4.04 4.36
C ARG A 26 -14.64 3.17 3.12
N ARG A 27 -14.75 1.84 3.28
CA ARG A 27 -14.65 0.85 2.18
C ARG A 27 -15.91 0.72 1.31
N GLN A 28 -16.97 1.47 1.60
CA GLN A 28 -18.10 1.65 0.67
C GLN A 28 -17.79 2.64 -0.47
N ARG A 29 -16.57 3.20 -0.51
CA ARG A 29 -16.08 3.99 -1.64
C ARG A 29 -15.78 3.08 -2.81
N THR A 30 -16.18 3.49 -4.01
CA THR A 30 -15.71 2.87 -5.24
C THR A 30 -14.22 3.17 -5.39
N PHE A 31 -13.39 2.15 -5.23
CA PHE A 31 -11.96 2.25 -5.48
C PHE A 31 -11.70 2.14 -6.98
N VAL A 32 -10.89 3.06 -7.49
CA VAL A 32 -10.50 3.10 -8.90
C VAL A 32 -9.04 2.67 -8.99
N PRO A 33 -8.71 1.65 -9.80
CA PRO A 33 -7.34 1.18 -9.91
C PRO A 33 -6.46 2.25 -10.57
N PRO A 34 -5.15 2.28 -10.27
CA PRO A 34 -4.26 3.30 -10.83
C PRO A 34 -4.16 3.27 -12.37
N SER A 35 -4.48 2.14 -13.02
CA SER A 35 -4.54 2.02 -14.48
C SER A 35 -5.61 2.91 -15.11
N GLU A 36 -6.77 3.03 -14.45
CA GLU A 36 -7.92 3.83 -14.89
C GLU A 36 -7.73 5.31 -14.57
N LEU A 37 -7.06 5.63 -13.46
CA LEU A 37 -6.72 7.01 -13.10
C LEU A 37 -5.67 7.62 -14.05
N HIS A 38 -4.79 6.80 -14.61
CA HIS A 38 -3.67 7.26 -15.44
C HIS A 38 -3.52 6.47 -16.75
N PRO A 39 -4.52 6.49 -17.65
CA PRO A 39 -4.55 5.67 -18.86
C PRO A 39 -3.49 6.09 -19.89
N HIS A 40 -3.00 7.33 -19.81
CA HIS A 40 -2.07 7.91 -20.78
C HIS A 40 -0.60 7.55 -20.54
N ARG A 41 -0.25 6.83 -19.45
CA ARG A 41 1.15 6.39 -19.26
C ARG A 41 1.40 5.10 -20.04
N PRO A 42 2.13 5.13 -21.17
CA PRO A 42 2.42 3.94 -21.97
C PRO A 42 3.07 2.86 -21.11
N THR A 43 2.67 1.61 -21.31
CA THR A 43 3.18 0.47 -20.57
C THR A 43 3.21 -0.77 -21.44
N THR A 44 4.25 -1.58 -21.26
CA THR A 44 4.33 -2.95 -21.80
C THR A 44 3.90 -3.99 -20.77
N ALA A 45 3.67 -3.58 -19.52
CA ALA A 45 3.21 -4.45 -18.45
C ALA A 45 1.71 -4.75 -18.57
N ASP A 46 1.31 -5.95 -18.15
CA ASP A 46 -0.08 -6.36 -18.09
C ASP A 46 -0.83 -5.56 -17.02
N THR A 47 -1.60 -4.56 -17.44
CA THR A 47 -2.42 -3.73 -16.55
C THR A 47 -3.52 -4.54 -15.87
N THR A 48 -4.01 -5.61 -16.51
CA THR A 48 -5.04 -6.49 -15.94
C THR A 48 -4.56 -7.15 -14.66
N LEU A 49 -3.30 -7.62 -14.65
CA LEU A 49 -2.68 -8.23 -13.47
C LEU A 49 -2.56 -7.22 -12.32
N LEU A 50 -2.19 -5.98 -12.61
CA LEU A 50 -2.05 -4.93 -11.60
C LEU A 50 -3.41 -4.52 -11.03
N ASP A 51 -4.44 -4.47 -11.87
CA ASP A 51 -5.81 -4.15 -11.43
C ASP A 51 -6.39 -5.27 -10.58
N GLN A 52 -6.15 -6.54 -10.95
CA GLN A 52 -6.52 -7.69 -10.13
C GLN A 52 -5.83 -7.65 -8.76
N LEU A 53 -4.53 -7.31 -8.71
CA LEU A 53 -3.80 -7.17 -7.45
C LEU A 53 -4.35 -6.01 -6.61
N PHE A 54 -4.70 -4.90 -7.24
CA PHE A 54 -5.33 -3.76 -6.58
C PHE A 54 -6.67 -4.17 -5.95
N TYR A 55 -7.60 -4.71 -6.74
CA TYR A 55 -8.92 -5.14 -6.24
C TYR A 55 -8.79 -6.24 -5.18
N ALA A 56 -7.91 -7.23 -5.38
CA ALA A 56 -7.68 -8.26 -4.37
C ALA A 56 -7.19 -7.71 -3.02
N THR A 57 -6.55 -6.54 -3.04
CA THR A 57 -6.08 -5.85 -1.83
C THR A 57 -7.19 -4.98 -1.22
N VAL A 58 -7.78 -4.06 -2.01
CA VAL A 58 -8.75 -3.09 -1.48
C VAL A 58 -10.11 -3.70 -1.16
N ASP A 59 -10.51 -4.75 -1.89
CA ASP A 59 -11.75 -5.49 -1.66
C ASP A 59 -11.54 -6.67 -0.69
N GLU A 60 -10.32 -6.84 -0.15
CA GLU A 60 -9.92 -7.94 0.75
C GLU A 60 -10.44 -9.30 0.25
N CYS A 61 -9.91 -9.73 -0.89
CA CYS A 61 -10.31 -11.02 -1.48
C CYS A 61 -10.30 -12.10 -0.39
N THR A 62 -11.44 -12.78 -0.22
CA THR A 62 -11.65 -13.74 0.88
C THR A 62 -10.73 -14.96 0.78
N ASP A 63 -10.14 -15.19 -0.39
CA ASP A 63 -9.12 -16.20 -0.60
C ASP A 63 -7.75 -15.66 -0.13
N PRO A 64 -7.18 -16.20 0.97
CA PRO A 64 -5.93 -15.72 1.53
C PRO A 64 -4.73 -15.93 0.58
N ASP A 65 -4.83 -16.83 -0.39
CA ASP A 65 -3.75 -17.11 -1.35
C ASP A 65 -3.78 -16.18 -2.56
N CYS A 66 -4.89 -15.46 -2.80
CA CYS A 66 -5.08 -14.63 -3.98
C CYS A 66 -4.06 -13.48 -4.06
N ARG A 67 -3.97 -12.63 -3.04
CA ARG A 67 -2.99 -11.52 -3.00
C ARG A 67 -1.55 -12.04 -3.08
N PRO A 68 -1.13 -13.05 -2.29
CA PRO A 68 0.19 -13.65 -2.42
C PRO A 68 0.52 -14.15 -3.84
N LEU A 69 -0.39 -14.86 -4.50
CA LEU A 69 -0.18 -15.38 -5.87
C LEU A 69 -0.06 -14.26 -6.90
N LEU A 70 -0.88 -13.21 -6.78
CA LEU A 70 -0.83 -12.05 -7.67
C LEU A 70 0.48 -11.27 -7.49
N LEU A 71 0.94 -11.08 -6.25
CA LEU A 71 2.25 -10.50 -5.95
C LEU A 71 3.40 -11.33 -6.56
N ASP A 72 3.29 -12.66 -6.57
CA ASP A 72 4.33 -13.53 -7.16
C ASP A 72 4.39 -13.34 -8.67
N ARG A 73 3.24 -13.25 -9.32
CA ARG A 73 3.15 -12.98 -10.76
C ARG A 73 3.72 -11.62 -11.11
N VAL A 74 3.40 -10.58 -10.35
CA VAL A 74 3.96 -9.23 -10.54
C VAL A 74 5.48 -9.25 -10.34
N ALA A 75 5.98 -9.97 -9.34
CA ALA A 75 7.40 -10.03 -9.03
C ALA A 75 8.27 -10.74 -10.10
N VAL A 76 7.67 -11.62 -10.91
CA VAL A 76 8.35 -12.26 -12.05
C VAL A 76 8.60 -11.26 -13.20
N ASP A 77 7.76 -10.23 -13.32
CA ASP A 77 7.86 -9.19 -14.35
C ASP A 77 8.39 -7.86 -13.76
N ALA A 78 9.65 -7.54 -14.08
CA ALA A 78 10.27 -6.28 -13.66
C ALA A 78 9.53 -5.04 -14.18
N GLY A 79 8.90 -5.12 -15.35
CA GLY A 79 8.07 -4.06 -15.92
C GLY A 79 6.78 -3.85 -15.14
N ALA A 80 6.11 -4.93 -14.75
CA ALA A 80 4.93 -4.88 -13.89
C ALA A 80 5.25 -4.32 -12.51
N THR A 81 6.33 -4.80 -11.88
CA THR A 81 6.83 -4.28 -10.59
C THR A 81 7.14 -2.79 -10.68
N ARG A 82 7.84 -2.36 -11.75
CA ARG A 82 8.13 -0.93 -11.99
C ARG A 82 6.88 -0.08 -12.07
N LYS A 83 5.92 -0.52 -12.89
CA LYS A 83 4.67 0.22 -13.11
C LYS A 83 3.91 0.43 -11.80
N LEU A 84 3.84 -0.60 -10.97
CA LEU A 84 3.19 -0.57 -9.68
C LEU A 84 3.85 0.43 -8.72
N VAL A 85 5.18 0.43 -8.64
CA VAL A 85 5.94 1.39 -7.81
C VAL A 85 5.78 2.82 -8.33
N GLU A 86 5.87 3.03 -9.65
CA GLU A 86 5.65 4.35 -10.27
C GLU A 86 4.25 4.91 -9.97
N TRP A 87 3.22 4.06 -10.02
CA TRP A 87 1.87 4.46 -9.66
C TRP A 87 1.74 4.83 -8.19
N ALA A 88 2.27 4.00 -7.29
CA ALA A 88 2.23 4.27 -5.86
C ALA A 88 2.95 5.59 -5.51
N CYS A 89 4.14 5.82 -6.07
CA CYS A 89 4.89 7.07 -5.87
C CYS A 89 4.19 8.29 -6.48
N HIS A 90 3.55 8.13 -7.65
CA HIS A 90 2.79 9.21 -8.26
C HIS A 90 1.59 9.61 -7.41
N ILE A 91 0.78 8.63 -6.97
CA ILE A 91 -0.36 8.87 -6.09
C ILE A 91 0.11 9.56 -4.80
N ALA A 92 1.20 9.08 -4.17
CA ALA A 92 1.77 9.74 -3.00
C ALA A 92 2.13 11.21 -3.30
N SER A 93 2.76 11.48 -4.44
CA SER A 93 3.15 12.83 -4.82
C SER A 93 1.94 13.75 -5.04
N GLU A 94 0.85 13.25 -5.64
CA GLU A 94 -0.39 14.01 -5.80
C GLU A 94 -1.07 14.29 -4.45
N MET A 95 -1.03 13.32 -3.53
CA MET A 95 -1.68 13.42 -2.22
C MET A 95 -0.97 14.41 -1.28
N TYR A 96 0.36 14.51 -1.37
CA TYR A 96 1.19 15.35 -0.51
C TYR A 96 1.79 16.58 -1.23
N CYS A 97 1.43 16.82 -2.49
CA CYS A 97 2.04 17.82 -3.40
C CYS A 97 3.53 17.59 -3.74
N GLU A 98 4.18 16.61 -3.10
CA GLU A 98 5.51 16.10 -3.38
C GLU A 98 5.64 14.70 -2.78
N LEU A 99 6.66 13.94 -3.16
CA LEU A 99 6.89 12.62 -2.56
C LEU A 99 7.44 12.80 -1.14
N PRO A 100 6.75 12.29 -0.09
CA PRO A 100 7.18 12.43 1.29
C PRO A 100 8.58 11.85 1.51
N ALA A 101 9.37 12.50 2.36
CA ALA A 101 10.72 12.07 2.66
C ALA A 101 10.72 10.69 3.33
N GLU A 102 9.66 10.35 4.06
CA GLU A 102 9.37 9.06 4.67
C GLU A 102 9.32 7.89 3.68
N LEU A 103 9.01 8.17 2.41
CA LEU A 103 9.00 7.17 1.34
C LEU A 103 10.33 7.07 0.61
N VAL A 104 11.24 8.04 0.79
CA VAL A 104 12.44 8.23 -0.03
C VAL A 104 13.73 8.02 0.77
N ASP A 105 13.73 8.47 2.02
CA ASP A 105 14.84 8.45 2.97
C ASP A 105 14.68 7.26 3.92
N GLU A 106 15.64 6.34 3.88
CA GLU A 106 15.61 5.12 4.70
C GLU A 106 15.61 5.42 6.21
N ASP A 107 16.27 6.50 6.64
CA ASP A 107 16.33 6.87 8.07
C ASP A 107 14.96 7.40 8.54
N LYS A 108 14.24 8.12 7.67
CA LYS A 108 12.89 8.62 7.98
C LYS A 108 11.83 7.54 7.82
N ALA A 109 12.00 6.64 6.86
CA ALA A 109 11.11 5.49 6.66
C ALA A 109 10.92 4.68 7.94
N ALA A 110 12.00 4.48 8.71
CA ALA A 110 11.97 3.77 9.98
C ALA A 110 11.10 4.42 11.07
N THR A 111 10.70 5.68 10.89
CA THR A 111 9.85 6.43 11.83
C THR A 111 8.38 6.39 11.46
N THR A 112 8.03 5.86 10.29
CA THR A 112 6.64 5.76 9.83
C THR A 112 5.99 4.45 10.23
N VAL A 113 4.68 4.45 10.40
CA VAL A 113 3.94 3.20 10.65
C VAL A 113 3.89 2.29 9.42
N PHE A 114 4.01 2.86 8.22
CA PHE A 114 4.11 2.11 6.96
C PHE A 114 5.40 1.28 6.84
N HIS A 115 6.51 1.72 7.45
CA HIS A 115 7.81 1.04 7.42
C HIS A 115 8.22 0.51 6.03
N PRO A 116 8.38 1.38 5.00
CA PRO A 116 8.76 0.92 3.68
C PRO A 116 10.11 0.20 3.69
N SER A 117 10.26 -0.82 2.84
CA SER A 117 11.55 -1.50 2.72
C SER A 117 12.63 -0.58 2.14
N PRO A 118 13.92 -0.80 2.47
CA PRO A 118 15.03 -0.04 1.87
C PRO A 118 15.06 -0.12 0.33
N PHE A 119 14.60 -1.23 -0.23
CA PHE A 119 14.47 -1.39 -1.69
C PHE A 119 13.38 -0.47 -2.25
N PHE A 120 12.25 -0.33 -1.56
CA PHE A 120 11.19 0.58 -1.96
C PHE A 120 11.66 2.03 -1.87
N CYS A 121 12.31 2.41 -0.76
CA CYS A 121 12.85 3.76 -0.56
C CYS A 121 13.82 4.17 -1.67
N ARG A 122 14.74 3.28 -2.05
CA ARG A 122 15.66 3.52 -3.17
C ARG A 122 14.94 3.72 -4.51
N LEU A 123 13.88 2.97 -4.78
CA LEU A 123 13.09 3.16 -6.00
C LEU A 123 12.28 4.45 -5.98
N ALA A 124 11.68 4.79 -4.84
CA ALA A 124 10.98 6.05 -4.62
C ALA A 124 11.90 7.27 -4.77
N ALA A 125 13.13 7.19 -4.26
CA ALA A 125 14.16 8.21 -4.45
C ALA A 125 14.49 8.43 -5.93
N GLN A 126 14.61 7.34 -6.70
CA GLN A 126 14.84 7.41 -8.14
C GLN A 126 13.60 7.91 -8.90
N TYR A 127 12.39 7.65 -8.40
CA TYR A 127 11.18 8.24 -8.97
C TYR A 127 11.17 9.77 -8.81
N GLN A 128 11.52 10.26 -7.61
CA GLN A 128 11.56 11.70 -7.32
C GLN A 128 12.68 12.41 -8.10
N ASN A 129 13.84 11.77 -8.22
CA ASN A 129 15.01 12.28 -8.93
C ASN A 129 15.45 11.28 -10.01
N PRO A 130 14.77 11.25 -11.17
CA PRO A 130 15.03 10.25 -12.20
C PRO A 130 16.45 10.35 -12.76
N GLY A 131 17.30 9.42 -12.34
CA GLY A 131 18.61 9.21 -12.91
C GLY A 131 18.56 8.38 -14.18
N PRO A 132 19.67 8.33 -14.96
CA PRO A 132 19.78 7.51 -16.17
C PRO A 132 19.61 5.99 -15.90
N THR A 133 19.63 5.58 -14.63
CA THR A 133 19.55 4.19 -14.17
C THR A 133 18.18 3.77 -13.64
N PHE A 134 17.15 4.61 -13.70
CA PHE A 134 15.85 4.28 -13.09
C PHE A 134 15.27 2.95 -13.62
N THR A 135 15.27 2.77 -14.93
CA THR A 135 14.81 1.52 -15.57
C THR A 135 15.72 0.33 -15.24
N THR A 136 17.02 0.53 -15.13
CA THR A 136 17.97 -0.57 -14.88
C THR A 136 17.93 -1.06 -13.45
N LEU A 137 17.54 -0.22 -12.48
CA LEU A 137 17.45 -0.61 -11.07
C LEU A 137 16.40 -1.72 -10.83
N PHE A 138 15.27 -1.68 -11.52
CA PHE A 138 14.24 -2.72 -11.41
C PHE A 138 14.71 -4.07 -11.97
N ALA A 139 15.59 -4.04 -12.97
CA ALA A 139 16.15 -5.24 -13.58
C ALA A 139 17.23 -5.89 -12.73
N THR A 140 17.89 -5.14 -11.83
CA THR A 140 18.92 -5.69 -10.92
C THR A 140 18.34 -6.35 -9.68
N TYR A 141 17.10 -6.05 -9.32
CA TYR A 141 16.44 -6.68 -8.17
C TYR A 141 16.06 -8.13 -8.51
N ASP A 142 16.32 -9.04 -7.56
CA ASP A 142 15.83 -10.40 -7.68
C ASP A 142 14.30 -10.47 -7.48
N THR A 143 13.71 -11.64 -7.73
CA THR A 143 12.25 -11.82 -7.61
C THR A 143 11.75 -11.58 -6.19
N ALA A 144 12.51 -11.92 -5.14
CA ALA A 144 12.08 -11.71 -3.76
C ALA A 144 12.07 -10.22 -3.40
N GLN A 145 13.09 -9.48 -3.83
CA GLN A 145 13.17 -8.03 -3.70
C GLN A 145 12.03 -7.35 -4.47
N ARG A 146 11.77 -7.77 -5.72
CA ARG A 146 10.64 -7.27 -6.52
C ARG A 146 9.29 -7.52 -5.84
N ARG A 147 9.10 -8.71 -5.26
CA ARG A 147 7.90 -9.02 -4.47
C ARG A 147 7.74 -8.09 -3.28
N GLN A 148 8.81 -7.85 -2.53
CA GLN A 148 8.78 -6.95 -1.38
C GLN A 148 8.40 -5.51 -1.78
N VAL A 149 8.98 -4.97 -2.84
CA VAL A 149 8.63 -3.61 -3.29
C VAL A 149 7.24 -3.52 -3.92
N ALA A 150 6.77 -4.57 -4.59
CA ALA A 150 5.39 -4.66 -5.07
C ALA A 150 4.39 -4.65 -3.89
N ASP A 151 4.70 -5.38 -2.82
CA ASP A 151 3.89 -5.42 -1.61
C ASP A 151 3.84 -4.06 -0.90
N ASN A 152 4.99 -3.39 -0.74
CA ASN A 152 5.03 -2.02 -0.23
C ASN A 152 4.18 -1.08 -1.10
N ALA A 153 4.32 -1.13 -2.43
CA ALA A 153 3.57 -0.26 -3.34
C ALA A 153 2.05 -0.42 -3.20
N VAL A 154 1.58 -1.67 -3.09
CA VAL A 154 0.15 -1.98 -2.92
C VAL A 154 -0.36 -1.54 -1.55
N ALA A 155 0.38 -1.84 -0.49
CA ALA A 155 0.04 -1.44 0.87
C ALA A 155 0.01 0.09 1.02
N LEU A 156 0.88 0.82 0.31
CA LEU A 156 0.86 2.29 0.29
C LEU A 156 -0.43 2.84 -0.33
N VAL A 157 -0.82 2.30 -1.49
CA VAL A 157 -2.04 2.74 -2.19
C VAL A 157 -3.29 2.39 -1.37
N ASP A 158 -3.38 1.17 -0.84
CA ASP A 158 -4.47 0.76 0.06
C ASP A 158 -4.53 1.65 1.32
N GLY A 159 -3.37 1.94 1.92
CA GLY A 159 -3.24 2.86 3.04
C GLY A 159 -3.84 4.23 2.75
N PHE A 160 -3.54 4.82 1.59
CA PHE A 160 -4.14 6.11 1.18
C PHE A 160 -5.64 6.03 0.92
N GLN A 161 -6.11 4.91 0.37
CA GLN A 161 -7.54 4.70 0.13
C GLN A 161 -8.34 4.67 1.44
N VAL A 162 -7.78 4.09 2.51
CA VAL A 162 -8.43 3.96 3.81
C VAL A 162 -8.20 5.18 4.72
N TRP A 163 -6.97 5.70 4.75
CA TRP A 163 -6.51 6.68 5.75
C TRP A 163 -6.04 8.01 5.16
N TRP A 164 -6.05 8.17 3.84
CA TRP A 164 -5.58 9.38 3.15
C TRP A 164 -4.13 9.73 3.55
N THR A 165 -3.80 11.01 3.68
CA THR A 165 -2.48 11.51 4.08
C THR A 165 -2.11 11.22 5.53
N ASP A 166 -3.01 10.68 6.35
CA ASP A 166 -2.67 10.34 7.73
C ASP A 166 -1.92 8.99 7.80
N PHE A 167 -1.98 8.18 6.73
CA PHE A 167 -1.47 6.81 6.70
C PHE A 167 0.00 6.66 7.13
N LEU A 168 0.86 7.62 6.81
CA LEU A 168 2.29 7.53 7.12
C LEU A 168 2.60 7.81 8.60
N PHE A 169 1.67 8.42 9.34
CA PHE A 169 1.92 9.02 10.66
C PHE A 169 0.98 8.54 11.78
N GLN A 170 0.02 7.67 11.48
CA GLN A 170 -0.92 7.07 12.44
C GLN A 170 -0.32 5.81 13.07
#